data_AF-A0A645HQX3-F1
#
_entry.id   AF-A0A645HQX3-F1
#
_cell.length_a   1.000
_cell.length_b   1.000
_cell.length_c   1.000
_cell.angle_alpha   90.00
_cell.angle_beta   90.00
_cell.angle_gamma   90.00
#
_symmetry.space_group_name_H-M   'P 1'
#
loop_
_entity.id
_entity.type
_entity.pdbx_description
1 polymer ?
#
loop_
_entity_poly.entity_id
_entity_poly.type
_entity_poly.pdbx_seq_one_letter_code
_entity_poly.pdbx_strand_id
1 'polypeptide(L)' 'MDPVLLKRYAAVKSHHAVPMAMVEQEQCSGCRMSLPMVVVRKVTAGDGLVECENCGRILYSPSAGK' A
#
# COMPACT_ATOMS: atom_id res chain seq x y z
N MET A 1 9.96 4.36 -16.36
CA MET A 1 9.08 3.67 -15.38
C MET A 1 9.70 2.32 -15.08
N ASP A 2 9.80 1.93 -13.81
CA ASP A 2 10.40 0.64 -13.41
C ASP A 2 9.46 -0.53 -13.80
N PRO A 3 9.89 -1.47 -14.66
CA PRO A 3 9.09 -2.63 -15.07
C PRO A 3 8.65 -3.52 -13.90
N VAL A 4 9.44 -3.60 -12.83
CA VAL A 4 9.12 -4.41 -11.65
C VAL A 4 7.93 -3.82 -10.90
N LEU A 5 7.90 -2.49 -10.73
CA LEU A 5 6.78 -1.79 -10.09
C LEU A 5 5.50 -1.92 -10.91
N LEU A 6 5.60 -1.81 -12.24
CA LEU A 6 4.46 -2.00 -13.14
C LEU A 6 3.88 -3.42 -13.05
N LYS A 7 4.75 -4.44 -12.97
CA LYS A 7 4.31 -5.84 -12.82
C LYS A 7 3.56 -6.06 -11.50
N ARG A 8 4.05 -5.49 -10.40
CA ARG A 8 3.37 -5.56 -9.09
C ARG A 8 2.02 -4.86 -9.13
N TYR A 9 1.96 -3.65 -9.66
CA TYR A 9 0.71 -2.91 -9.82
C TYR A 9 -0.32 -3.70 -10.64
N ALA A 10 0.10 -4.28 -11.78
CA ALA A 10 -0.77 -5.09 -12.62
C ALA A 10 -1.30 -6.34 -11.90
N ALA A 11 -0.47 -7.00 -11.07
CA ALA A 11 -0.90 -8.15 -10.28
C ALA A 11 -2.02 -7.75 -9.30
N VAL A 12 -1.85 -6.67 -8.56
CA VAL A 12 -2.88 -6.20 -7.61
C VAL A 12 -4.15 -5.75 -8.34
N LYS A 13 -4.01 -5.06 -9.49
CA LYS A 13 -5.13 -4.60 -10.32
C LYS A 13 -5.98 -5.73 -10.90
N SER A 14 -5.40 -6.91 -11.08
CA SER A 14 -6.14 -8.09 -11.53
C SER A 14 -7.20 -8.57 -10.52
N HIS A 15 -7.01 -8.24 -9.23
CA HIS A 15 -7.90 -8.63 -8.14
C HIS A 15 -8.69 -7.45 -7.54
N HIS A 16 -8.20 -6.21 -7.73
CA HIS A 16 -8.82 -5.00 -7.19
C HIS A 16 -8.98 -3.92 -8.26
N ALA A 17 -10.21 -3.44 -8.48
CA ALA A 17 -10.47 -2.30 -9.38
C ALA A 17 -9.67 -1.05 -8.97
N VAL A 18 -9.51 -0.84 -7.66
CA VAL A 18 -8.63 0.16 -7.06
C VAL A 18 -7.50 -0.55 -6.32
N PRO A 19 -6.30 -0.67 -6.93
CA PRO A 19 -5.20 -1.47 -6.40
C PRO A 19 -4.41 -0.76 -5.29
N MET A 20 -4.63 0.53 -5.08
CA MET A 20 -3.96 1.34 -4.06
C MET A 20 -4.92 1.68 -2.92
N ALA A 21 -4.41 1.75 -1.70
CA ALA A 21 -5.14 2.18 -0.52
C ALA A 21 -4.26 3.08 0.35
N MET A 22 -4.89 4.06 0.99
CA MET A 22 -4.21 4.94 1.93
C MET A 22 -4.09 4.25 3.28
N VAL A 23 -3.00 4.53 3.99
CA VAL A 23 -2.93 4.25 5.43
C VAL A 23 -3.59 5.41 6.17
N GLU A 24 -4.71 5.12 6.83
CA GLU A 24 -5.48 6.06 7.66
C GLU A 24 -5.71 5.44 9.03
N GLN A 25 -5.41 6.17 10.11
CA GLN A 25 -5.62 5.67 11.49
C GLN A 25 -5.07 4.25 11.70
N GLU A 26 -3.84 4.01 11.22
CA GLU A 26 -3.16 2.71 11.30
C GLU A 26 -3.92 1.56 10.61
N GLN A 27 -4.80 1.88 9.66
CA GLN A 27 -5.61 0.93 8.91
C GLN A 27 -5.45 1.11 7.41
N CYS A 28 -5.68 0.03 6.67
CA CYS A 28 -5.82 0.09 5.22
C CYS A 28 -7.20 0.66 4.87
N SER A 29 -7.26 1.79 4.16
CA SER A 29 -8.55 2.38 3.76
C SER A 29 -9.37 1.50 2.80
N GLY A 30 -8.74 0.49 2.18
CA GLY A 30 -9.40 -0.45 1.27
C GLY A 30 -10.14 -1.60 1.95
N CYS A 31 -9.52 -2.28 2.92
CA CYS A 31 -10.16 -3.39 3.65
C CYS A 31 -10.59 -3.04 5.07
N ARG A 32 -10.17 -1.88 5.59
CA ARG A 32 -10.44 -1.39 6.95
C ARG A 32 -9.89 -2.28 8.06
N MET A 33 -8.91 -3.12 7.74
CA MET A 33 -8.16 -3.87 8.75
C MET A 33 -6.99 -3.04 9.26
N SER A 34 -6.71 -3.18 10.56
CA SER A 34 -5.53 -2.63 11.20
C SER A 34 -4.26 -3.18 10.58
N LEU A 35 -3.26 -2.32 10.48
CA LEU A 35 -1.94 -2.62 9.95
C LEU A 35 -0.93 -2.65 11.11
N PRO A 36 0.04 -3.56 11.09
CA PRO A 36 1.13 -3.57 12.05
C PRO A 36 1.91 -2.27 11.98
N MET A 37 2.38 -1.79 13.13
CA MET A 37 3.15 -0.56 13.23
C MET A 37 4.39 -0.56 12.31
N VAL A 38 5.00 -1.73 12.08
CA VAL A 38 6.13 -1.87 11.12
C VAL A 38 5.71 -1.52 9.69
N VAL A 39 4.52 -1.94 9.27
CA VAL A 39 3.96 -1.64 7.94
C VAL A 39 3.66 -0.15 7.84
N VAL A 40 2.98 0.42 8.85
CA VAL A 40 2.67 1.86 8.90
C VAL A 40 3.96 2.69 8.80
N ARG A 41 4.99 2.36 9.58
CA ARG A 41 6.27 3.07 9.56
C ARG A 41 6.98 2.98 8.21
N LYS A 42 6.98 1.81 7.56
CA LYS A 42 7.57 1.65 6.22
C LYS A 42 6.87 2.52 5.18
N VAL A 43 5.53 2.55 5.20
CA VAL A 43 4.75 3.37 4.27
C VAL A 43 5.03 4.86 4.51
N THR A 44 5.03 5.30 5.78
CA THR A 44 5.29 6.71 6.13
C THR A 44 6.73 7.13 5.84
N ALA A 45 7.70 6.23 5.96
CA ALA A 45 9.10 6.49 5.60
C ALA A 45 9.32 6.62 4.07
N GLY A 46 8.34 6.21 3.25
CA GLY A 46 8.52 6.16 1.80
C GLY A 46 9.48 5.04 1.34
N ASP A 47 9.74 4.06 2.20
CA ASP A 47 10.69 2.97 1.95
C ASP A 47 10.07 1.91 1.02
N GLY A 48 9.99 2.26 -0.25
CA GLY A 48 9.59 1.36 -1.34
C GLY A 48 8.09 1.03 -1.36
N LEU A 49 7.76 0.02 -2.17
CA LEU A 49 6.38 -0.43 -2.35
C LEU A 49 6.00 -1.40 -1.22
N VAL A 50 4.99 -1.01 -0.45
CA VAL A 50 4.44 -1.79 0.66
C VAL A 50 3.04 -2.25 0.27
N GLU A 51 2.71 -3.51 0.53
CA GLU A 51 1.38 -4.07 0.29
C GLU A 51 0.68 -4.39 1.61
N CYS A 52 -0.64 -4.26 1.64
CA CYS A 52 -1.47 -4.65 2.77
C CYS A 52 -1.45 -6.16 2.91
N GLU A 53 -1.00 -6.67 4.05
CA GLU A 53 -0.99 -8.12 4.31
C GLU A 53 -2.38 -8.77 4.33
N ASN A 54 -3.44 -7.98 4.56
CA ASN A 54 -4.81 -8.49 4.65
C ASN A 54 -5.54 -8.58 3.30
N CYS A 55 -5.22 -7.69 2.35
CA CYS A 55 -5.94 -7.64 1.07
C CYS A 55 -5.06 -7.49 -0.17
N GLY A 56 -3.75 -7.33 -0.01
CA GLY A 56 -2.79 -7.19 -1.10
C GLY A 56 -2.78 -5.82 -1.80
N ARG A 57 -3.58 -4.83 -1.35
CA ARG A 57 -3.52 -3.48 -1.94
C ARG A 57 -2.19 -2.80 -1.64
N ILE A 58 -1.70 -2.04 -2.60
CA ILE A 58 -0.50 -1.21 -2.45
C ILE A 58 -0.84 -0.06 -1.50
N LEU A 59 -0.05 0.09 -0.44
CA LEU A 59 -0.24 1.11 0.58
C LEU A 59 0.55 2.37 0.25
N TYR A 60 -0.07 3.52 0.47
CA TYR A 60 0.59 4.83 0.41
C TYR A 60 0.17 5.69 1.61
N SER A 61 0.98 6.69 1.93
CA SER A 61 0.66 7.69 2.95
C SER A 61 0.88 9.09 2.39
N PRO A 62 -0.01 10.06 2.66
CA PRO A 62 0.13 11.43 2.18
C PRO A 62 1.36 12.14 2.76
N SER A 63 1.97 11.61 3.83
CA SER A 63 3.21 12.13 4.42
C SER A 63 4.49 11.56 3.81
N ALA A 64 4.43 10.52 2.97
CA ALA A 64 5.58 9.79 2.43
C ALA A 64 6.31 10.49 1.27
N GLY A 65 6.11 11.80 1.09
CA GLY A 65 6.62 12.57 -0.06
C GLY A 65 7.02 14.01 0.27
N LYS A 66 7.37 14.29 1.52
CA LYS A 66 8.09 15.54 1.88
C LYS A 66 9.59 15.29 1.96
#